data_AF-A0A7U9XHT9-F1
#
_entry.id   AF-A0A7U9XHT9-F1
#
_cell.length_a   1.000
_cell.length_b   1.000
_cell.length_c   1.000
_cell.angle_alpha   90.00
_cell.angle_beta   90.00
_cell.angle_gamma   90.00
#
_symmetry.space_group_name_H-M   'P 1'
#
loop_
_entity.id
_entity.type
_entity.pdbx_description
1 polymer ?
#
loop_
_entity_poly.entity_id
_entity_poly.type
_entity_poly.pdbx_seq_one_letter_code
_entity_poly.pdbx_strand_id
1 'polypeptide(L)' 'MVKLAEHTYGRHIYMRMMLDNKRIEEIDVYISQNGEETYKTSADPGGHLEIREQIIDAFKKLY' A
#
# COMPACT_ATOMS: atom_id res chain seq x y z
N MET A 1 9.15 -2.12 -9.64
CA MET A 1 8.55 -1.26 -8.60
C MET A 1 9.65 -0.69 -7.71
N VAL A 2 9.45 0.50 -7.14
CA VAL A 2 10.45 1.17 -6.27
C VAL A 2 9.74 1.81 -5.08
N LYS A 3 10.27 1.59 -3.86
CA LYS A 3 9.83 2.28 -2.64
C LYS A 3 10.35 3.73 -2.67
N LEU A 4 9.46 4.72 -2.53
CA LEU A 4 9.81 6.13 -2.54
C LEU A 4 9.85 6.72 -1.12
N ALA A 5 8.92 6.32 -0.26
CA ALA A 5 8.91 6.67 1.15
C ALA A 5 8.21 5.58 1.96
N GLU A 6 8.60 5.43 3.23
CA GLU A 6 7.96 4.54 4.20
C GLU A 6 7.94 5.21 5.57
N HIS A 7 6.81 5.09 6.26
CA HIS A 7 6.67 5.50 7.64
C HIS A 7 5.94 4.42 8.43
N THR A 8 6.59 3.91 9.48
CA THR A 8 6.00 2.89 10.36
C THR A 8 5.77 3.48 11.75
N TYR A 9 4.51 3.52 12.16
CA TYR A 9 4.06 4.04 13.45
C TYR A 9 3.28 2.97 14.22
N GLY A 10 4.01 2.16 14.99
CA GLY A 10 3.43 1.07 15.75
C GLY A 10 2.78 0.03 14.83
N ARG A 11 1.44 -0.01 14.82
CA ARG A 11 0.64 -0.94 14.02
C ARG A 11 0.10 -0.32 12.72
N HIS A 12 0.68 0.80 12.30
CA HIS A 12 0.34 1.47 11.05
C HIS A 12 1.59 1.61 10.17
N ILE A 13 1.49 1.25 8.91
CA ILE A 13 2.54 1.42 7.90
C ILE A 13 1.97 2.26 6.77
N TYR A 14 2.60 3.38 6.48
CA TYR A 14 2.37 4.14 5.26
C TYR A 14 3.51 3.88 4.29
N MET A 15 3.20 3.64 3.02
CA MET A 15 4.20 3.54 1.96
C MET A 15 3.75 4.32 0.72
N ARG A 16 4.67 5.12 0.19
CA ARG A 16 4.57 5.72 -1.14
C ARG A 16 5.52 4.98 -2.08
N MET A 17 5.01 4.53 -3.23
CA MET A 17 5.79 3.69 -4.15
C MET A 17 5.51 4.03 -5.61
N MET A 18 6.46 3.67 -6.47
CA MET A 18 6.29 3.68 -7.93
C MET A 18 6.07 2.25 -8.43
N LEU A 19 4.93 2.02 -9.09
CA LEU A 19 4.59 0.76 -9.75
C LEU A 19 5.38 0.59 -11.05
N ASP A 20 5.34 -0.61 -11.65
CA ASP A 20 6.06 -0.91 -12.90
C ASP A 20 5.58 -0.09 -14.10
N ASN A 21 4.28 0.25 -14.11
CA ASN A 21 3.68 1.17 -15.09
C ASN A 21 4.02 2.65 -14.83
N LYS A 22 5.00 2.94 -13.95
CA LYS A 22 5.45 4.28 -13.56
C LYS A 22 4.43 5.13 -12.80
N ARG A 23 3.26 4.60 -12.45
CA ARG A 23 2.32 5.28 -11.55
C ARG A 23 2.90 5.38 -10.15
N ILE A 24 2.70 6.52 -9.52
CA ILE A 24 3.01 6.73 -8.10
C ILE A 24 1.71 6.53 -7.33
N GLU A 25 1.73 5.63 -6.37
CA GLU A 25 0.58 5.25 -5.57
C GLU A 25 0.97 5.17 -4.09
N GLU A 26 -0.04 5.17 -3.24
CA GLU A 26 0.11 5.21 -1.78
C GLU A 26 -0.75 4.13 -1.14
N ILE A 27 -0.25 3.59 -0.02
CA ILE A 27 -0.94 2.60 0.78
C ILE A 27 -0.75 2.89 2.26
N ASP A 28 -1.85 2.80 3.00
CA ASP A 28 -1.89 2.72 4.46
C ASP A 28 -2.27 1.30 4.86
N VAL A 29 -1.46 0.68 5.72
CA VAL A 29 -1.67 -0.68 6.24
C VAL A 29 -1.83 -0.62 7.74
N TYR A 30 -2.98 -1.10 8.21
CA TYR A 30 -3.32 -1.16 9.63
C TYR A 30 -3.28 -2.59 10.11
N ILE A 31 -2.49 -2.85 11.14
CA ILE A 31 -2.32 -4.17 11.73
C ILE A 31 -3.13 -4.24 13.02
N SER A 32 -4.09 -5.15 13.05
CA SER A 32 -4.92 -5.42 14.21
C SER A 32 -4.11 -6.08 15.35
N GLN A 33 -4.68 -6.15 16.57
CA GLN A 33 -4.02 -6.85 17.69
C GLN A 33 -3.83 -8.35 17.44
N ASN A 34 -4.69 -8.96 16.63
CA ASN A 34 -4.58 -10.36 16.21
C ASN A 34 -3.63 -10.56 15.01
N GLY A 35 -2.98 -9.49 14.52
CA GLY A 35 -2.10 -9.54 13.34
C GLY A 35 -2.81 -9.43 11.99
N GLU A 36 -4.12 -9.21 11.96
CA GLU A 36 -4.88 -9.02 10.71
C GLU A 36 -4.56 -7.67 10.07
N GLU A 37 -4.31 -7.68 8.76
CA GLU A 37 -3.94 -6.49 7.99
C GLU A 37 -5.15 -5.92 7.24
N THR A 38 -5.38 -4.62 7.39
CA THR A 38 -6.35 -3.86 6.58
C THR A 38 -5.59 -2.86 5.71
N TYR A 39 -5.91 -2.84 4.42
CA TYR A 39 -5.26 -1.97 3.44
C TYR A 39 -6.22 -0.88 2.97
N LYS A 40 -5.74 0.38 2.99
CA LYS A 40 -6.34 1.51 2.29
C LYS A 40 -5.37 1.99 1.22
N THR A 41 -5.85 2.17 0.01
CA THR A 41 -5.01 2.54 -1.14
C THR A 41 -5.48 3.84 -1.77
N SER A 42 -4.58 4.54 -2.47
CA SER A 42 -4.92 5.70 -3.30
C SER A 42 -5.93 5.39 -4.42
N ALA A 43 -6.13 4.11 -4.77
CA ALA A 43 -7.10 3.66 -5.76
C ALA A 43 -8.53 3.46 -5.21
N ASP A 44 -8.71 3.42 -3.87
CA ASP A 44 -10.00 3.14 -3.24
C ASP A 44 -11.10 4.17 -3.60
N PRO A 45 -10.84 5.51 -3.59
CA PRO A 45 -11.90 6.49 -3.88
C PRO A 45 -12.50 6.38 -5.29
N GLY A 46 -11.74 5.85 -6.25
CA GLY A 46 -12.18 5.68 -7.64
C GLY A 46 -12.80 4.31 -7.93
N GLY A 47 -12.85 3.40 -6.94
CA GLY A 47 -13.31 2.02 -7.16
C GLY A 47 -12.44 1.22 -8.14
N HIS A 48 -11.17 1.60 -8.31
CA HIS A 48 -10.26 0.94 -9.25
C HIS A 48 -9.66 -0.34 -8.65
N LEU A 49 -10.48 -1.40 -8.59
CA LEU A 49 -10.11 -2.68 -7.95
C LEU A 49 -8.82 -3.28 -8.52
N GLU A 50 -8.61 -3.23 -9.83
CA GLU A 50 -7.40 -3.77 -10.46
C GLU A 50 -6.13 -3.02 -10.03
N ILE A 51 -6.21 -1.69 -9.89
CA ILE A 51 -5.07 -0.87 -9.45
C ILE A 51 -4.84 -1.10 -7.94
N ARG A 52 -5.92 -1.19 -7.15
CA ARG A 52 -5.85 -1.51 -5.72
C ARG A 52 -5.07 -2.80 -5.46
N GLU A 53 -5.38 -3.88 -6.18
CA GLU A 53 -4.67 -5.15 -6.01
C GLU A 53 -3.19 -5.05 -6.43
N GLN A 54 -2.87 -4.29 -7.49
CA GLN A 54 -1.48 -4.03 -7.86
C GLN A 54 -0.70 -3.26 -6.78
N ILE A 55 -1.33 -2.29 -6.11
CA ILE A 55 -0.73 -1.54 -5.02
C ILE A 55 -0.44 -2.47 -3.83
N ILE A 56 -1.39 -3.32 -3.46
CA ILE A 56 -1.23 -4.27 -2.34
C ILE A 56 -0.15 -5.32 -2.64
N ASP A 57 -0.12 -5.87 -3.85
CA ASP A 57 0.92 -6.81 -4.26
C ASP A 57 2.31 -6.14 -4.27
N ALA A 58 2.40 -4.90 -4.76
CA ALA A 58 3.63 -4.14 -4.73
C ALA A 58 4.10 -3.85 -3.30
N PHE A 59 3.19 -3.49 -2.39
CA PHE A 59 3.50 -3.31 -0.97
C PHE A 59 4.11 -4.57 -0.37
N LYS A 60 3.45 -5.73 -0.55
CA LYS A 60 3.89 -7.03 -0.01
C LYS A 60 5.25 -7.49 -0.53
N LYS A 61 5.67 -7.00 -1.70
CA LYS A 61 7.01 -7.28 -2.27
C LYS A 61 8.08 -6.32 -1.77
N LEU A 62 7.69 -5.13 -1.32
CA LEU A 62 8.61 -4.06 -0.92
C LEU A 62 8.80 -3.98 0.61
N TYR A 63 7.88 -4.51 1.41
CA TYR A 63 7.95 -4.58 2.87
C TYR A 63 8.36 -5.97 3.32
#